data_AF-A0A660VRG0-F1
#
_entry.id   AF-A0A660VRG0-F1
#
_cell.length_a   1.000
_cell.length_b   1.000
_cell.length_c   1.000
_cell.angle_alpha   90.00
_cell.angle_beta   90.00
_cell.angle_gamma   90.00
#
_symmetry.space_group_name_H-M   'P 1'
#
loop_
_entity.id
_entity.type
_entity.pdbx_description
1 polymer ?
#
loop_
_entity_poly.entity_id
_entity_poly.type
_entity_poly.pdbx_seq_one_letter_code
_entity_poly.pdbx_strand_id
1 'polypeptide(L)'
;MRPARPAHRRAPRPALRRAGRLGRRRSAQRRPVVRRRRRRQRRRAPQRRARHGAGTVIGSRTRSRELALQTLYTWDVDPNDTSQAREQTLALSEVSDEVRAFAKTLVEGVLADLTAIDFAISCAAENWSLIRLAVIDRNVLRLAVFEFTHMDEIPPAVSMDEAIELGKRYSTKQSGAFINGVLDRIRRDLGIEIDEATSVSLNAAAEGDSATDAAGRGARDDRDADGVQADDADAQERS
;
A
#
# COMPACT_ATOMS: atom_id res chain seq x y z
N MET A 1 -28.23 69.19 6.85
CA MET A 1 -27.92 69.52 5.44
C MET A 1 -27.36 68.29 4.74
N ARG A 2 -28.11 67.68 3.82
CA ARG A 2 -27.59 66.88 2.68
C ARG A 2 -27.50 67.85 1.47
N PRO A 3 -26.67 67.68 0.42
CA PRO A 3 -26.36 66.43 -0.33
C PRO A 3 -24.85 66.36 -0.74
N ALA A 4 -24.28 65.52 -1.61
CA ALA A 4 -24.74 64.74 -2.76
C ALA A 4 -23.74 63.62 -3.11
N ARG A 5 -24.26 62.50 -3.66
CA ARG A 5 -23.52 61.59 -4.55
C ARG A 5 -23.50 62.16 -5.96
N PRO A 6 -22.50 61.82 -6.78
CA PRO A 6 -22.76 61.46 -8.19
C PRO A 6 -22.10 60.10 -8.51
N ALA A 7 -22.82 59.07 -8.97
CA ALA A 7 -23.46 58.87 -10.28
C ALA A 7 -22.46 58.49 -11.40
N HIS A 8 -22.47 57.19 -11.70
CA HIS A 8 -22.22 56.47 -12.97
C HIS A 8 -21.46 57.17 -14.11
N ARG A 9 -20.38 56.51 -14.57
CA ARG A 9 -19.93 56.60 -15.96
C ARG A 9 -20.07 55.24 -16.65
N ARG A 10 -21.18 55.06 -17.37
CA ARG A 10 -21.33 54.08 -18.45
C ARG A 10 -20.47 54.54 -19.63
N ALA A 11 -19.67 53.64 -20.18
CA ALA A 11 -19.06 53.79 -21.49
C ALA A 11 -19.63 52.72 -22.46
N PRO A 12 -19.63 53.00 -23.78
CA PRO A 12 -20.64 52.50 -24.72
C PRO A 12 -20.28 51.17 -25.41
N ARG A 13 -21.32 50.46 -25.87
CA ARG A 13 -21.23 49.38 -26.86
C ARG A 13 -21.19 49.97 -28.29
N PRO A 14 -20.38 49.40 -29.20
CA PRO A 14 -20.72 49.34 -30.61
C PRO A 14 -20.72 47.87 -31.09
N ALA A 15 -21.85 47.34 -31.54
CA ALA A 15 -22.35 47.36 -32.92
C ALA A 15 -21.88 46.13 -33.72
N LEU A 16 -22.82 45.21 -33.89
CA LEU A 16 -22.79 44.09 -34.83
C LEU A 16 -22.49 44.59 -36.27
N ARG A 17 -21.56 43.92 -36.96
CA ARG A 17 -21.51 43.92 -38.42
C ARG A 17 -21.53 42.49 -38.95
N ARG A 18 -22.60 42.22 -39.70
CA ARG A 18 -22.86 41.04 -40.52
C ARG A 18 -22.23 41.20 -41.92
N ALA A 19 -22.24 40.08 -42.66
CA ALA A 19 -21.90 39.88 -44.08
C ALA A 19 -20.43 39.52 -44.34
N GLY A 20 -20.05 38.55 -45.17
CA GLY A 20 -20.74 37.62 -46.08
C GLY A 20 -19.66 36.70 -46.66
N ARG A 21 -19.88 35.38 -46.73
CA ARG A 21 -20.27 34.57 -47.91
C ARG A 21 -19.15 34.28 -48.93
N LEU A 22 -19.11 32.99 -49.34
CA LEU A 22 -18.48 32.38 -50.54
C LEU A 22 -16.97 32.13 -50.43
N GLY A 23 -16.37 30.98 -50.76
CA GLY A 23 -16.78 29.76 -51.46
C GLY A 23 -15.56 29.18 -52.22
N ARG A 24 -15.64 27.89 -52.62
CA ARG A 24 -14.72 27.07 -53.48
C ARG A 24 -13.80 26.13 -52.68
N ARG A 25 -14.03 24.82 -52.56
CA ARG A 25 -14.18 23.68 -53.51
C ARG A 25 -12.90 23.23 -54.25
N ARG A 26 -12.57 21.94 -53.99
CA ARG A 26 -11.88 20.91 -54.82
C ARG A 26 -10.35 21.09 -54.93
N SER A 27 -9.55 20.05 -54.71
CA SER A 27 -9.46 18.90 -55.62
C SER A 27 -8.86 17.65 -54.98
N ALA A 28 -9.35 16.51 -55.45
CA ALA A 28 -8.82 15.18 -55.21
C ALA A 28 -7.50 14.96 -55.97
N GLN A 29 -6.57 14.20 -55.42
CA GLN A 29 -5.61 13.44 -56.23
C GLN A 29 -5.35 12.06 -55.60
N ARG A 30 -5.57 11.03 -56.41
CA ARG A 30 -5.39 9.61 -56.10
C ARG A 30 -3.92 9.19 -56.32
N ARG A 31 -3.46 8.33 -55.41
CA ARG A 31 -2.42 7.27 -55.47
C ARG A 31 -1.57 7.08 -56.74
N PRO A 32 -0.34 6.55 -56.53
CA PRO A 32 0.08 5.35 -57.25
C PRO A 32 0.38 4.18 -56.31
N VAL A 33 0.04 2.98 -56.81
CA VAL A 33 0.27 1.67 -56.20
C VAL A 33 1.65 1.18 -56.65
N VAL A 34 2.56 0.88 -55.71
CA VAL A 34 3.79 0.15 -56.01
C VAL A 34 3.75 -1.20 -55.30
N ARG A 35 3.67 -2.27 -56.10
CA ARG A 35 3.83 -3.67 -55.68
C ARG A 35 5.31 -4.02 -55.58
N ARG A 36 5.59 -5.08 -54.79
CA ARG A 36 6.82 -5.90 -54.68
C ARG A 36 7.79 -5.43 -53.56
N ARG A 37 8.41 -6.28 -52.73
CA ARG A 37 8.57 -7.75 -52.70
C ARG A 37 8.42 -8.27 -51.26
N ARG A 38 7.88 -9.49 -51.14
CA ARG A 38 7.91 -10.29 -49.91
C ARG A 38 9.37 -10.64 -49.57
N ARG A 39 9.96 -9.98 -48.57
CA ARG A 39 11.07 -10.54 -47.81
C ARG A 39 10.49 -11.29 -46.62
N ARG A 40 10.71 -12.61 -46.59
CA ARG A 40 10.49 -13.47 -45.42
C ARG A 40 11.31 -12.91 -44.25
N GLN A 41 10.72 -12.04 -43.44
CA GLN A 41 11.22 -11.81 -42.10
C GLN A 41 10.89 -13.07 -41.30
N ARG A 42 11.96 -13.77 -40.91
CA ARG A 42 11.89 -14.87 -39.95
C ARG A 42 11.04 -14.41 -38.79
N ARG A 43 9.93 -15.09 -38.53
CA ARG A 43 9.16 -14.97 -37.30
C ARG A 43 10.14 -15.25 -36.15
N ARG A 44 10.71 -14.20 -35.57
CA ARG A 44 11.34 -14.31 -34.25
C ARG A 44 10.19 -14.65 -33.31
N ALA A 45 10.30 -15.83 -32.69
CA ALA A 45 9.40 -16.26 -31.64
C ALA A 45 9.23 -15.11 -30.63
N PRO A 46 8.02 -14.90 -30.07
CA PRO A 46 7.87 -13.98 -28.97
C PRO A 46 8.79 -14.50 -27.86
N GLN A 47 9.85 -13.76 -27.56
CA GLN A 47 10.59 -13.97 -26.33
C GLN A 47 9.53 -13.95 -25.24
N ARG A 48 9.39 -15.07 -24.51
CA ARG A 48 8.59 -15.14 -23.29
C ARG A 48 9.13 -14.01 -22.43
N ARG A 49 8.44 -12.86 -22.44
CA ARG A 49 8.67 -11.80 -21.47
C ARG A 49 8.45 -12.48 -20.16
N ALA A 50 9.54 -12.64 -19.41
CA ALA A 50 9.51 -13.19 -18.08
C ALA A 50 8.45 -12.40 -17.33
N ARG A 51 7.37 -13.08 -16.93
CA ARG A 51 6.33 -12.52 -16.09
C ARG A 51 6.98 -12.33 -14.71
N HIS A 52 7.70 -11.23 -14.52
CA HIS A 52 8.16 -10.77 -13.22
C HIS A 52 7.50 -9.41 -12.98
N GLY A 53 6.75 -9.29 -11.89
CA GLY A 53 6.40 -7.97 -11.36
C GLY A 53 4.94 -7.70 -10.99
N ALA A 54 4.04 -8.69 -10.96
CA ALA A 54 2.67 -8.45 -10.46
C ALA A 54 2.37 -9.08 -9.08
N GLY A 55 3.15 -10.08 -8.64
CA GLY A 55 2.93 -10.81 -7.38
C GLY A 55 3.88 -10.48 -6.23
N THR A 56 4.78 -9.51 -6.38
CA THR A 56 5.86 -9.23 -5.40
C THR A 56 5.66 -7.93 -4.63
N VAL A 57 4.84 -7.00 -5.16
CA VAL A 57 4.74 -5.64 -4.64
C VAL A 57 4.01 -5.59 -3.29
N ILE A 58 2.92 -6.35 -3.13
CA ILE A 58 2.12 -6.32 -1.89
C ILE A 58 2.94 -6.83 -0.69
N GLY A 59 3.59 -7.99 -0.82
CA GLY A 59 4.43 -8.54 0.25
C GLY A 59 5.64 -7.65 0.60
N SER A 60 6.21 -6.95 -0.39
CA SER A 60 7.34 -6.03 -0.13
C SER A 60 6.91 -4.79 0.67
N ARG A 61 5.70 -4.25 0.43
CA ARG A 61 5.17 -3.08 1.14
C ARG A 61 4.82 -3.43 2.59
N THR A 62 4.15 -4.56 2.83
CA THR A 62 3.89 -5.07 4.18
C THR A 62 5.20 -5.26 4.96
N ARG A 63 6.21 -5.90 4.35
CA ARG A 63 7.54 -6.10 4.96
C ARG A 63 8.23 -4.78 5.32
N SER A 64 8.07 -3.77 4.48
CA SER A 64 8.63 -2.43 4.72
C SER A 64 7.98 -1.75 5.92
N ARG A 65 6.66 -1.88 6.07
CA ARG A 65 5.91 -1.34 7.23
C ARG A 65 6.29 -2.04 8.52
N GLU A 66 6.49 -3.36 8.50
CA GLU A 66 7.00 -4.12 9.65
C GLU A 66 8.38 -3.59 10.09
N LEU A 67 9.29 -3.38 9.14
CA LEU A 67 10.62 -2.85 9.43
C LEU A 67 10.57 -1.40 9.93
N ALA A 68 9.70 -0.56 9.35
CA ALA A 68 9.48 0.80 9.82
C ALA A 68 8.93 0.82 11.26
N LEU A 69 7.97 -0.06 11.56
CA LEU A 69 7.38 -0.20 12.89
C LEU A 69 8.44 -0.60 13.93
N GLN A 70 9.30 -1.57 13.62
CA GLN A 70 10.40 -1.97 14.49
C GLN A 70 11.37 -0.80 14.76
N THR A 71 11.71 -0.05 13.72
CA THR A 71 12.63 1.09 13.83
C THR A 71 12.04 2.20 14.70
N LEU A 72 10.76 2.55 14.49
CA LEU A 72 10.06 3.56 15.28
C LEU A 72 9.83 3.11 16.74
N TYR A 73 9.59 1.81 16.95
CA TYR A 73 9.49 1.24 18.30
C TYR A 73 10.80 1.41 19.08
N THR A 74 11.94 1.04 18.47
CA THR A 74 13.26 1.21 19.09
C THR A 74 13.50 2.69 19.45
N TRP A 75 13.17 3.61 18.55
CA TRP A 75 13.30 5.04 18.78
C TRP A 75 12.43 5.55 19.95
N ASP A 76 11.19 5.07 20.05
CA ASP A 76 10.27 5.46 21.12
C ASP A 76 10.70 4.90 22.50
N VAL A 77 11.35 3.73 22.53
CA VAL A 77 11.81 3.09 23.77
C VAL A 77 13.12 3.71 24.27
N ASP A 78 14.01 4.11 23.37
CA ASP A 78 15.23 4.86 23.71
C ASP A 78 15.31 6.17 22.92
N PRO A 79 14.78 7.29 23.47
CA PRO A 79 14.81 8.58 22.80
C PRO A 79 16.23 9.16 22.61
N ASN A 80 17.24 8.62 23.31
CA ASN A 80 18.65 8.99 23.10
C ASN A 80 19.26 8.26 21.92
N ASP A 81 18.51 7.35 21.29
CA ASP A 81 18.90 6.71 20.05
C ASP A 81 19.19 7.79 19.00
N THR A 82 20.42 7.75 18.48
CA THR A 82 20.90 8.73 17.51
C THR A 82 20.38 8.34 16.12
N SER A 83 20.34 9.31 15.20
CA SER A 83 20.01 9.02 13.80
C SER A 83 20.86 7.90 13.19
N GLN A 84 22.08 7.70 13.71
CA GLN A 84 22.99 6.65 13.25
C GLN A 84 22.58 5.25 13.71
N ALA A 85 22.08 5.07 14.94
CA ALA A 85 21.68 3.75 15.41
C ALA A 85 20.34 3.30 14.77
N ARG A 86 19.42 4.24 14.50
CA ARG A 86 18.26 4.00 13.61
C ARG A 86 18.67 3.59 12.20
N GLU A 87 19.61 4.31 11.60
CA GLU A 87 20.10 3.98 10.27
C GLU A 87 20.81 2.61 10.26
N GLN A 88 21.49 2.26 11.35
CA GLN A 88 22.04 0.91 11.55
C GLN A 88 20.95 -0.17 11.65
N THR A 89 19.83 0.06 12.33
CA THR A 89 18.71 -0.91 12.37
C THR A 89 18.21 -1.22 10.95
N LEU A 90 17.98 -0.19 10.14
CA LEU A 90 17.61 -0.36 8.74
C LEU A 90 18.74 -0.99 7.91
N ALA A 91 20.00 -0.65 8.20
CA ALA A 91 21.17 -1.13 7.46
C ALA A 91 21.51 -2.61 7.73
N LEU A 92 21.28 -3.09 8.94
CA LEU A 92 21.62 -4.45 9.37
C LEU A 92 20.51 -5.47 9.08
N SER A 93 19.34 -5.00 8.64
CA SER A 93 18.22 -5.87 8.29
C SER A 93 18.53 -6.67 7.02
N GLU A 94 18.33 -7.99 7.06
CA GLU A 94 18.44 -8.88 5.90
C GLU A 94 17.20 -8.80 5.00
N VAL A 95 16.99 -7.63 4.40
CA VAL A 95 15.87 -7.34 3.49
C VAL A 95 16.38 -6.78 2.17
N SER A 96 15.56 -6.88 1.12
CA SER A 96 15.86 -6.27 -0.18
C SER A 96 16.00 -4.76 -0.08
N ASP A 97 16.76 -4.18 -1.00
CA ASP A 97 16.98 -2.73 -1.07
C ASP A 97 15.67 -1.95 -1.25
N GLU A 98 14.70 -2.51 -1.99
CA GLU A 98 13.37 -1.93 -2.16
C GLU A 98 12.61 -1.84 -0.83
N VAL A 99 12.59 -2.92 -0.05
CA VAL A 99 11.93 -2.95 1.27
C VAL A 99 12.57 -1.94 2.20
N ARG A 100 13.91 -1.89 2.20
CA ARG A 100 14.67 -0.96 3.02
C ARG A 100 14.41 0.50 2.65
N ALA A 101 14.40 0.81 1.35
CA ALA A 101 14.18 2.17 0.86
C ALA A 101 12.79 2.67 1.23
N PHE A 102 11.76 1.83 1.09
CA PHE A 102 10.41 2.23 1.48
C PHE A 102 10.26 2.34 3.00
N ALA A 103 10.82 1.40 3.78
CA ALA A 103 10.84 1.51 5.24
C ALA A 103 11.53 2.81 5.71
N LYS A 104 12.67 3.16 5.10
CA LYS A 104 13.39 4.41 5.39
C LYS A 104 12.51 5.63 5.11
N THR A 105 11.82 5.65 3.97
CA THR A 105 10.90 6.73 3.59
C THR A 105 9.80 6.91 4.65
N LEU A 106 9.20 5.81 5.12
CA LEU A 106 8.16 5.85 6.16
C LEU A 106 8.71 6.40 7.49
N VAL A 107 9.87 5.89 7.95
CA VAL A 107 10.48 6.30 9.22
C VAL A 107 10.86 7.78 9.19
N GLU A 108 11.57 8.21 8.15
CA GLU A 108 12.01 9.60 8.02
C GLU A 108 10.83 10.56 7.90
N GLY A 109 9.82 10.20 7.13
CA GLY A 109 8.61 10.99 6.98
C GLY A 109 7.81 11.14 8.28
N VAL A 110 7.60 10.05 9.01
CA VAL A 110 6.95 10.07 10.33
C VAL A 110 7.72 10.97 11.31
N LEU A 111 9.05 10.84 11.37
CA LEU A 111 9.85 11.65 12.29
C LEU A 111 9.87 13.13 11.90
N ALA A 112 9.85 13.44 10.60
CA ALA A 112 9.83 14.81 10.10
C ALA A 112 8.53 15.54 10.44
N ASP A 113 7.39 14.84 10.41
CA ASP A 113 6.06 15.42 10.69
C ASP A 113 5.43 14.91 12.00
N LEU A 114 6.27 14.42 12.92
CA LEU A 114 5.83 13.73 14.13
C LEU A 114 4.83 14.55 14.95
N THR A 115 5.05 15.85 15.06
CA THR A 115 4.20 16.73 15.88
C THR A 115 2.80 16.86 15.29
N ALA A 116 2.66 17.02 13.97
CA ALA A 116 1.35 17.14 13.34
C ALA A 116 0.61 15.80 13.34
N ILE A 117 1.34 14.71 13.09
CA ILE A 117 0.82 13.34 13.16
C ILE A 117 0.29 13.02 14.57
N ASP A 118 1.10 13.28 15.60
CA ASP A 118 0.72 13.02 17.00
C ASP A 118 -0.46 13.89 17.44
N PHE A 119 -0.56 15.11 16.93
CA PHE A 119 -1.71 15.99 17.16
C PHE A 119 -2.99 15.41 16.54
N ALA A 120 -2.94 14.98 15.27
CA ALA A 120 -4.09 14.37 14.59
C ALA A 120 -4.58 13.11 15.33
N ILE A 121 -3.65 12.25 15.76
CA ILE A 121 -3.98 11.06 16.55
C ILE A 121 -4.62 11.43 17.89
N SER A 122 -4.05 12.42 18.59
CA SER A 122 -4.56 12.86 19.90
C SER A 122 -5.96 13.47 19.81
N CYS A 123 -6.28 14.17 18.72
CA CYS A 123 -7.63 14.69 18.48
C CYS A 123 -8.66 13.57 18.24
N ALA A 124 -8.25 12.50 17.55
CA ALA A 124 -9.14 11.39 17.21
C ALA A 124 -9.31 10.35 18.33
N ALA A 125 -8.30 10.15 19.16
CA ALA A 125 -8.28 9.15 20.23
C ALA A 125 -9.03 9.60 21.51
N GLU A 126 -10.14 10.33 21.37
CA GLU A 126 -10.95 10.94 22.44
C GLU A 126 -10.84 10.21 23.80
N ASN A 127 -10.32 10.91 24.83
CA ASN A 127 -10.04 10.43 26.19
C ASN A 127 -8.74 9.64 26.42
N TRP A 128 -7.94 9.36 25.39
CA TRP A 128 -6.63 8.72 25.54
C TRP A 128 -5.49 9.70 25.29
N SER A 129 -4.69 9.90 26.32
CA SER A 129 -3.40 10.57 26.17
C SER A 129 -2.48 9.69 25.31
N LEU A 130 -1.92 10.24 24.24
CA LEU A 130 -1.08 9.50 23.28
C LEU A 130 0.04 8.67 23.94
N ILE A 131 0.66 9.21 24.99
CA ILE A 131 1.71 8.52 25.76
C ILE A 131 1.22 7.26 26.50
N ARG A 132 -0.09 7.13 26.75
CA ARG A 132 -0.68 5.95 27.41
C ARG A 132 -1.03 4.82 26.44
N LEU A 133 -1.00 5.09 25.13
CA LEU A 133 -1.16 4.04 24.14
C LEU A 133 0.00 3.07 24.21
N ALA A 134 -0.27 1.80 23.88
CA ALA A 134 0.80 0.85 23.62
C ALA A 134 1.74 1.44 22.56
N VAL A 135 3.06 1.34 22.78
CA VAL A 135 4.08 1.91 21.88
C VAL A 135 3.87 1.44 20.45
N ILE A 136 3.46 0.18 20.28
CA ILE A 136 3.16 -0.40 18.97
C ILE A 136 1.93 0.26 18.35
N ASP A 137 0.82 0.38 19.08
CA ASP A 137 -0.41 1.02 18.57
C ASP A 137 -0.16 2.46 18.14
N ARG A 138 0.60 3.22 18.96
CA ARG A 138 1.00 4.58 18.64
C ARG A 138 1.79 4.66 17.34
N ASN A 139 2.80 3.80 17.15
CA ASN A 139 3.62 3.82 15.95
C ASN A 139 2.89 3.30 14.70
N VAL A 140 1.98 2.35 14.86
CA VAL A 140 1.09 1.91 13.77
C VAL A 140 0.18 3.06 13.30
N LEU A 141 -0.42 3.79 14.25
CA LEU A 141 -1.23 4.97 13.93
C LEU A 141 -0.39 6.05 13.24
N ARG A 142 0.83 6.32 13.73
CA ARG A 142 1.74 7.28 13.09
C ARG A 142 2.05 6.94 11.63
N LEU A 143 2.35 5.67 11.35
CA LEU A 143 2.61 5.19 9.99
C LEU A 143 1.38 5.40 9.08
N ALA A 144 0.20 5.00 9.52
CA ALA A 144 -1.03 5.13 8.73
C ALA A 144 -1.40 6.59 8.45
N VAL A 145 -1.27 7.47 9.44
CA VAL A 145 -1.55 8.91 9.29
C VAL A 145 -0.53 9.56 8.36
N PHE A 146 0.74 9.17 8.42
CA PHE A 146 1.75 9.63 7.47
C PHE A 146 1.39 9.21 6.04
N GLU A 147 0.99 7.95 5.83
CA GLU A 147 0.56 7.48 4.50
C GLU A 147 -0.67 8.27 4.01
N PHE A 148 -1.67 8.52 4.85
CA PHE A 148 -2.85 9.32 4.48
C PHE A 148 -2.53 10.75 4.02
N THR A 149 -1.48 11.35 4.56
CA THR A 149 -1.20 12.78 4.39
C THR A 149 -0.09 13.05 3.38
N HIS A 150 0.76 12.06 3.08
CA HIS A 150 1.96 12.25 2.27
C HIS A 150 2.12 11.25 1.12
N MET A 151 1.31 10.19 1.06
CA MET A 151 1.48 9.10 0.08
C MET A 151 0.22 8.90 -0.77
N ASP A 152 -0.07 9.86 -1.66
CA ASP A 152 -1.24 9.83 -2.55
C ASP A 152 -1.30 8.58 -3.45
N GLU A 153 -0.17 7.92 -3.69
CA GLU A 153 -0.11 6.69 -4.46
C GLU A 153 -0.63 5.45 -3.70
N ILE A 154 -0.81 5.55 -2.38
CA ILE A 154 -1.30 4.47 -1.54
C ILE A 154 -2.77 4.72 -1.22
N PRO A 155 -3.70 3.85 -1.66
CA PRO A 155 -5.10 4.03 -1.36
C PRO A 155 -5.36 4.00 0.16
N PRO A 156 -6.21 4.90 0.71
CA PRO A 156 -6.48 4.94 2.15
C PRO A 156 -6.97 3.62 2.73
N ALA A 157 -7.77 2.86 1.99
CA ALA A 157 -8.23 1.53 2.40
C ALA A 157 -7.05 0.56 2.66
N VAL A 158 -6.02 0.57 1.80
CA VAL A 158 -4.83 -0.28 1.98
C VAL A 158 -4.07 0.11 3.24
N SER A 159 -3.86 1.41 3.46
CA SER A 159 -3.18 1.90 4.66
C SER A 159 -3.94 1.54 5.94
N MET A 160 -5.27 1.58 5.91
CA MET A 160 -6.11 1.14 7.04
C MET A 160 -5.98 -0.35 7.31
N ASP A 161 -6.16 -1.19 6.29
CA ASP A 161 -6.10 -2.65 6.43
C ASP A 161 -4.73 -3.09 6.95
N GLU A 162 -3.65 -2.55 6.39
CA GLU A 162 -2.28 -2.85 6.82
C GLU A 162 -2.02 -2.41 8.26
N ALA A 163 -2.50 -1.24 8.67
CA ALA A 163 -2.37 -0.77 10.04
C ALA A 163 -3.14 -1.66 11.03
N ILE A 164 -4.36 -2.05 10.69
CA ILE A 164 -5.19 -2.95 11.50
C ILE A 164 -4.49 -4.31 11.65
N GLU A 165 -3.94 -4.86 10.56
CA GLU A 165 -3.22 -6.13 10.59
C GLU A 165 -1.91 -6.06 11.37
N LEU A 166 -1.16 -4.95 11.30
CA LEU A 166 0.01 -4.75 12.17
C LEU A 166 -0.38 -4.70 13.65
N GLY A 167 -1.45 -3.98 13.98
CA GLY A 167 -1.98 -3.91 15.34
C GLY A 167 -2.38 -5.27 15.90
N LYS A 168 -3.09 -6.08 15.09
CA LYS A 168 -3.49 -7.45 15.46
C LYS A 168 -2.28 -8.36 15.69
N ARG A 169 -1.25 -8.23 14.85
CA ARG A 169 -0.07 -9.12 14.89
C ARG A 169 0.89 -8.81 16.03
N TYR A 170 1.11 -7.53 16.32
CA TYR A 170 2.20 -7.11 17.20
C TYR A 170 1.76 -6.53 18.54
N SER A 171 0.48 -6.19 18.71
CA SER A 171 -0.02 -5.49 19.90
C SER A 171 -1.02 -6.36 20.68
N THR A 172 -2.05 -5.74 21.28
CA THR A 172 -3.03 -6.43 22.12
C THR A 172 -4.21 -6.98 21.31
N LYS A 173 -5.00 -7.87 21.92
CA LYS A 173 -6.22 -8.44 21.30
C LYS A 173 -7.25 -7.37 20.89
N GLN A 174 -7.24 -6.20 21.53
CA GLN A 174 -8.18 -5.11 21.26
C GLN A 174 -7.64 -4.09 20.26
N SER A 175 -6.35 -4.17 19.92
CA SER A 175 -5.66 -3.14 19.14
C SER A 175 -6.23 -2.98 17.73
N GLY A 176 -6.61 -4.08 17.05
CA GLY A 176 -7.18 -4.00 15.69
C GLY A 176 -8.46 -3.14 15.63
N ALA A 177 -9.40 -3.36 16.56
CA ALA A 177 -10.64 -2.58 16.62
C ALA A 177 -10.39 -1.14 17.05
N PHE A 178 -9.47 -0.93 17.99
CA PHE A 178 -9.07 0.41 18.44
C PHE A 178 -8.45 1.23 17.30
N ILE A 179 -7.46 0.67 16.60
CA ILE A 179 -6.79 1.32 15.47
C ILE A 179 -7.79 1.67 14.37
N ASN A 180 -8.68 0.74 14.01
CA ASN A 180 -9.73 1.01 13.03
C ASN A 180 -10.56 2.24 13.43
N GLY A 181 -11.06 2.28 14.67
CA GLY A 181 -11.89 3.38 15.16
C GLY A 181 -11.18 4.74 15.14
N VAL A 182 -9.89 4.78 15.50
CA VAL A 182 -9.09 6.01 15.47
C VAL A 182 -8.84 6.45 14.03
N LEU A 183 -8.41 5.55 13.15
CA LEU A 183 -8.13 5.88 11.74
C LEU A 183 -9.40 6.33 11.00
N ASP A 184 -10.55 5.70 11.26
CA ASP A 184 -11.84 6.13 10.70
C ASP A 184 -12.22 7.55 11.12
N ARG A 185 -11.87 7.96 12.33
CA ARG A 185 -12.08 9.33 12.78
C ARG A 185 -11.12 10.30 12.10
N ILE A 186 -9.82 10.01 12.09
CA ILE A 186 -8.81 10.85 11.43
C ILE A 186 -9.14 11.03 9.95
N ARG A 187 -9.46 9.94 9.25
CA ARG A 187 -9.84 9.97 7.83
C ARG A 187 -11.00 10.94 7.56
N ARG A 188 -12.05 10.89 8.39
CA ARG A 188 -13.19 11.80 8.28
C ARG A 188 -12.82 13.25 8.59
N ASP A 189 -12.00 13.48 9.61
CA ASP A 189 -11.55 14.81 10.00
C ASP A 189 -10.66 15.43 8.90
N LEU A 190 -9.90 14.61 8.16
CA LEU A 190 -9.10 15.02 6.99
C LEU A 190 -9.91 15.12 5.68
N GLY A 191 -11.18 14.69 5.65
CA GLY A 191 -12.00 14.69 4.44
C GLY A 191 -11.55 13.70 3.36
N ILE A 192 -10.90 12.60 3.75
CA ILE A 192 -10.41 11.57 2.84
C ILE A 192 -11.55 10.59 2.55
N GLU A 193 -11.99 10.50 1.30
CA GLU A 193 -13.01 9.54 0.87
C GLU A 193 -12.39 8.20 0.46
N ILE A 194 -13.04 7.09 0.82
CA ILE A 194 -12.68 5.75 0.33
C ILE A 194 -13.57 5.46 -0.86
N ASP A 195 -12.98 5.37 -2.06
CA ASP A 195 -13.71 4.88 -3.22
C ASP A 195 -13.95 3.37 -3.08
N GLU A 196 -15.22 2.98 -2.95
CA GLU A 196 -15.67 1.58 -2.84
C GLU A 196 -15.21 0.69 -4.01
N ALA A 197 -14.86 1.27 -5.16
CA ALA A 197 -14.27 0.50 -6.26
C ALA A 197 -12.88 -0.07 -5.92
N THR A 198 -12.13 0.61 -5.05
CA THR A 198 -10.78 0.24 -4.65
C THR A 198 -10.80 -0.83 -3.56
N SER A 199 -11.71 -0.75 -2.59
CA SER A 199 -11.90 -1.75 -1.53
C SER A 199 -12.31 -3.12 -2.09
N VAL A 200 -13.22 -3.15 -3.08
CA VAL A 200 -13.69 -4.39 -3.73
C VAL A 200 -12.59 -5.08 -4.54
N SER A 201 -11.73 -4.31 -5.21
CA SER A 201 -10.63 -4.85 -6.02
C SER A 201 -9.50 -5.46 -5.17
N LEU A 202 -9.27 -4.93 -3.96
CA LEU A 202 -8.28 -5.45 -3.01
C LEU A 202 -8.76 -6.76 -2.37
N ASN A 203 -10.03 -6.82 -1.94
CA ASN A 203 -10.61 -8.02 -1.35
C ASN A 203 -10.70 -9.19 -2.36
N ALA A 204 -11.02 -8.90 -3.64
CA ALA A 204 -11.06 -9.92 -4.68
C ALA A 204 -9.69 -10.53 -5.02
N ALA A 205 -8.59 -9.80 -4.81
CA ALA A 205 -7.23 -10.32 -5.02
C ALA A 205 -6.75 -11.20 -3.85
N ALA A 206 -7.22 -10.94 -2.63
CA ALA A 206 -6.87 -11.71 -1.44
C ALA A 206 -7.56 -13.09 -1.37
N GLU A 207 -8.78 -13.23 -1.91
CA GLU A 207 -9.52 -14.49 -1.91
C GLU A 207 -9.07 -15.49 -3.00
N GLY A 208 -8.26 -15.05 -3.97
CA GLY A 208 -7.81 -15.88 -5.10
C GLY A 208 -6.63 -16.83 -4.82
N ASP A 209 -5.91 -16.64 -3.71
CA ASP A 209 -4.67 -17.37 -3.40
C ASP A 209 -4.83 -18.42 -2.28
N SER A 210 -5.97 -18.43 -1.59
CA SER A 210 -6.28 -19.40 -0.53
C SER A 210 -6.84 -20.74 -1.05
N ALA A 211 -7.08 -20.87 -2.36
CA ALA A 211 -7.76 -22.02 -2.97
C ALA A 211 -6.84 -23.11 -3.55
N THR A 212 -5.50 -22.99 -3.46
CA THR A 212 -4.59 -23.97 -4.10
C THR A 212 -3.81 -24.92 -3.18
N ASP A 213 -3.97 -24.89 -1.85
CA ASP A 213 -3.22 -25.79 -0.94
C ASP A 213 -4.05 -26.93 -0.30
N ALA A 214 -5.27 -27.21 -0.81
CA ALA A 214 -6.14 -28.25 -0.28
C ALA A 214 -6.26 -29.52 -1.15
N ALA A 215 -5.41 -29.69 -2.16
CA ALA A 215 -5.44 -30.85 -3.06
C ALA A 215 -4.04 -31.48 -3.22
N GLY A 216 -3.53 -32.12 -2.16
CA GLY A 216 -2.20 -32.73 -2.24
C GLY A 216 -1.74 -33.60 -1.07
N ARG A 217 -2.64 -34.19 -0.26
CA ARG A 217 -2.26 -35.23 0.71
C ARG A 217 -3.31 -36.32 0.75
N GLY A 218 -3.22 -37.23 -0.21
CA GLY A 218 -4.12 -38.36 -0.35
C GLY A 218 -3.57 -39.38 -1.33
N ALA A 219 -2.47 -40.05 -0.99
CA ALA A 219 -2.09 -41.31 -1.62
C ALA A 219 -1.36 -42.17 -0.58
N ARG A 220 -2.12 -43.13 -0.06
CA ARG A 220 -1.62 -44.31 0.65
C ARG A 220 -0.87 -45.16 -0.37
N ASP A 221 0.28 -45.70 -0.01
CA ASP A 221 0.82 -46.89 -0.68
C ASP A 221 1.12 -47.92 0.40
N ASP A 222 0.20 -48.88 0.49
CA ASP A 222 0.33 -50.13 1.23
C ASP A 222 1.15 -51.09 0.35
N ARG A 223 2.37 -51.42 0.80
CA ARG A 223 3.25 -52.54 0.40
C ARG A 223 4.63 -52.26 1.04
N ASP A 224 5.32 -53.15 1.76
CA ASP A 224 5.40 -54.60 1.69
C ASP A 224 5.61 -55.18 3.09
N ALA A 225 4.91 -56.28 3.35
CA ALA A 225 5.30 -57.26 4.35
C ALA A 225 6.33 -58.19 3.71
N ASP A 226 7.52 -58.29 4.28
CA ASP A 226 8.29 -59.52 4.22
C ASP A 226 9.25 -59.64 5.40
N GLY A 227 9.30 -60.85 5.94
CA GLY A 227 9.76 -61.15 7.29
C GLY A 227 11.26 -61.25 7.47
N VAL A 228 11.67 -61.14 8.75
CA VAL A 228 12.86 -61.80 9.28
C VAL A 228 12.49 -62.33 10.67
N GLN A 229 12.53 -63.66 10.79
CA GLN A 229 12.46 -64.45 12.02
C GLN A 229 13.80 -64.46 12.76
N ALA A 230 13.75 -65.01 13.99
CA ALA A 230 14.84 -65.45 14.87
C ALA A 230 15.50 -64.33 15.73
N ASP A 231 15.77 -64.51 17.02
CA ASP A 231 15.68 -65.67 17.91
C ASP A 231 15.77 -65.18 19.37
N ASP A 232 15.22 -66.02 20.25
CA ASP A 232 15.67 -66.36 21.61
C ASP A 232 15.65 -65.38 22.81
N ALA A 233 15.07 -65.96 23.88
CA ALA A 233 15.51 -65.95 25.27
C ALA A 233 15.34 -64.65 26.08
N ASP A 234 15.07 -64.63 27.37
CA ASP A 234 14.71 -65.58 28.44
C ASP A 234 14.61 -64.69 29.71
N ALA A 235 14.02 -65.22 30.78
CA ALA A 235 14.10 -64.75 32.17
C ALA A 235 13.34 -63.46 32.54
N GLN A 236 12.22 -63.56 33.24
CA GLN A 236 12.12 -63.78 34.70
C GLN A 236 12.68 -62.62 35.54
N GLU A 237 11.75 -62.01 36.30
CA GLU A 237 11.90 -61.77 37.74
C GLU A 237 13.04 -60.84 38.19
N ARG A 238 12.69 -59.65 38.71
CA ARG A 238 12.84 -59.29 40.15
C ARG A 238 12.77 -57.79 40.43
N SER A 239 11.96 -57.50 41.45
CA SER A 239 12.03 -56.41 42.45
C SER A 239 11.75 -54.98 42.01
#